data_AF-A0A0N4UFC7-F1
#
_entry.id   AF-A0A0N4UFC7-F1
#
_cell.length_a   1.000
_cell.length_b   1.000
_cell.length_c   1.000
_cell.angle_alpha   90.00
_cell.angle_beta   90.00
_cell.angle_gamma   90.00
#
_symmetry.space_group_name_H-M   'P 1'
#
loop_
_entity.id
_entity.type
_entity.pdbx_description
1 polymer ?
#
loop_
_entity_poly.entity_id
_entity_poly.type
_entity_poly.pdbx_seq_one_letter_code
_entity_poly.pdbx_strand_id
1 'polypeptide(L)'
;LETVQEELQIYNDRMRKHDAHIHDVVDAINNIKKRLKEADLKKDALKKDLHEMRRSVEDSHLEKKHKWISDEKRHFGRTGTAYDFTNYTIEKGKHELEERLSRKQYLERTINCRQLELKKEKLESDKATLMQTIVQLDRKKEKEIFKAHEKVNRDFGNIFSTLLPGTTAKLEPPPGASSALQGLEVKVAFSNKWKDSLGELSGGQRSLVALSLVLAMLKFKPAPIYILDEVDAALDLSHTQNIGAMIKTHFKESQFIIVSLKDGMFNHANVLFKTRFVDGTSTVIRTENRDQWVIENPQIIPDLEKENDDVSVAKRAKRCQPSQKLVTVDIGDSF
;
A
#
# COMPACT_ATOMS: atom_id res chain seq x y z
N LEU A 1 -40.98 37.03 -112.80
CA LEU A 1 -40.00 36.62 -111.77
C LEU A 1 -40.36 37.23 -110.42
N GLU A 2 -40.64 38.54 -110.35
CA GLU A 2 -41.08 39.21 -109.11
C GLU A 2 -42.41 38.68 -108.53
N THR A 3 -43.44 38.45 -109.35
CA THR A 3 -44.77 37.96 -108.88
C THR A 3 -44.73 36.56 -108.26
N VAL A 4 -43.88 35.67 -108.79
CA VAL A 4 -43.71 34.30 -108.27
C VAL A 4 -42.91 34.32 -106.96
N GLN A 5 -41.99 35.28 -106.79
CA GLN A 5 -41.29 35.48 -105.51
C GLN A 5 -42.23 35.98 -104.42
N GLU A 6 -43.19 36.85 -104.74
CA GLU A 6 -44.20 37.33 -103.78
C GLU A 6 -45.14 36.20 -103.30
N GLU A 7 -45.66 35.37 -104.20
CA GLU A 7 -46.51 34.22 -103.80
C GLU A 7 -45.75 33.19 -102.96
N LEU A 8 -44.48 32.93 -103.30
CA LEU A 8 -43.60 32.05 -102.51
C LEU A 8 -43.36 32.62 -101.11
N GLN A 9 -43.23 33.94 -100.98
CA GLN A 9 -43.05 34.61 -99.70
C GLN A 9 -44.32 34.53 -98.83
N ILE A 10 -45.50 34.71 -99.41
CA ILE A 10 -46.79 34.53 -98.73
C ILE A 10 -47.01 33.08 -98.27
N TYR A 11 -46.62 32.10 -99.09
CA TYR A 11 -46.72 30.68 -98.73
C TYR A 11 -45.76 30.32 -97.59
N ASN A 12 -44.51 30.80 -97.67
CA ASN A 12 -43.53 30.62 -96.60
C ASN A 12 -43.96 31.27 -95.28
N ASP A 13 -44.61 32.43 -95.32
CA ASP A 13 -45.16 33.07 -94.12
C ASP A 13 -46.34 32.28 -93.52
N ARG A 14 -47.18 31.66 -94.37
CA ARG A 14 -48.24 30.75 -93.89
C ARG A 14 -47.67 29.47 -93.28
N MET A 15 -46.65 28.88 -93.89
CA MET A 15 -45.98 27.70 -93.33
C MET A 15 -45.32 28.04 -91.99
N ARG A 16 -44.62 29.17 -91.88
CA ARG A 16 -44.04 29.64 -90.61
C ARG A 16 -45.10 29.85 -89.53
N LYS A 17 -46.29 30.35 -89.87
CA LYS A 17 -47.40 30.48 -88.90
C LYS A 17 -47.93 29.12 -88.43
N HIS A 18 -48.08 28.14 -89.32
CA HIS A 18 -48.51 26.80 -88.93
C HIS A 18 -47.44 26.07 -88.11
N ASP A 19 -46.16 26.20 -88.49
CA ASP A 19 -45.04 25.61 -87.74
C ASP A 19 -44.94 26.22 -86.33
N ALA A 20 -45.18 27.54 -86.19
CA ALA A 20 -45.27 28.18 -84.88
C ALA A 20 -46.44 27.62 -84.05
N HIS A 21 -47.62 27.46 -84.65
CA HIS A 21 -48.77 26.89 -83.94
C HIS A 21 -48.56 25.43 -83.52
N ILE A 22 -47.93 24.61 -84.37
CA ILE A 22 -47.57 23.23 -84.04
C ILE A 22 -46.57 23.21 -82.88
N HIS A 23 -45.59 24.13 -82.88
CA HIS A 23 -44.65 24.25 -81.78
C HIS A 23 -45.34 24.59 -80.46
N ASP A 24 -46.25 25.57 -80.46
CA ASP A 24 -47.03 25.96 -79.27
C ASP A 24 -47.87 24.79 -78.73
N VAL A 25 -48.50 24.01 -79.61
CA VAL A 25 -49.31 22.84 -79.20
C VAL A 25 -48.41 21.72 -78.65
N VAL A 26 -47.25 21.48 -79.25
CA VAL A 26 -46.28 20.49 -78.76
C VAL A 26 -45.76 20.89 -77.37
N ASP A 27 -45.48 22.17 -77.15
CA ASP A 27 -45.05 22.69 -75.85
C ASP A 27 -46.16 22.55 -74.80
N ALA A 28 -47.42 22.82 -75.16
CA ALA A 28 -48.56 22.59 -74.28
C ALA A 28 -48.70 21.10 -73.89
N ILE A 29 -48.56 20.18 -74.85
CA ILE A 29 -48.60 18.73 -74.61
C ILE A 29 -47.46 18.30 -73.68
N ASN A 30 -46.25 18.80 -73.91
CA ASN A 30 -45.09 18.49 -73.07
C ASN A 30 -45.27 18.99 -71.63
N ASN A 31 -45.84 20.18 -71.47
CA ASN A 31 -46.16 20.72 -70.14
C ASN A 31 -47.24 19.89 -69.43
N ILE A 32 -48.30 19.48 -70.13
CA ILE A 32 -49.33 18.59 -69.55
C ILE A 32 -48.74 17.24 -69.16
N LYS A 33 -47.89 16.64 -69.99
CA LYS A 33 -47.19 15.37 -69.67
C LYS A 33 -46.31 15.50 -68.44
N LYS A 34 -45.61 16.63 -68.27
CA LYS A 34 -44.79 16.89 -67.09
C LYS A 34 -45.66 16.94 -65.82
N ARG A 35 -46.76 17.70 -65.86
CA ARG A 35 -47.72 17.79 -64.75
C ARG A 35 -48.34 16.44 -64.39
N LEU A 36 -48.61 15.57 -65.38
CA LEU A 36 -49.14 14.23 -65.14
C LEU A 36 -48.13 13.35 -64.39
N LYS A 37 -46.85 13.36 -64.81
CA LYS A 37 -45.77 12.63 -64.10
C LYS A 37 -45.59 13.11 -62.67
N GLU A 38 -45.64 14.42 -62.44
CA GLU A 38 -45.55 15.00 -61.10
C GLU A 38 -46.74 14.57 -60.21
N ALA A 39 -47.94 14.47 -60.78
CA ALA A 39 -49.12 14.01 -60.06
C ALA A 39 -49.04 12.51 -59.68
N ASP A 40 -48.54 11.65 -60.56
CA ASP A 40 -48.39 10.22 -60.26
C ASP A 40 -47.34 9.97 -59.18
N LEU A 41 -46.20 10.67 -59.22
CA LEU A 41 -45.18 10.60 -58.17
C LEU A 41 -45.75 11.02 -56.81
N LYS A 42 -46.57 12.08 -56.77
CA LYS A 42 -47.24 12.50 -55.54
C LYS A 42 -48.23 11.45 -55.04
N LYS A 43 -49.00 10.83 -55.93
CA LYS A 43 -49.95 9.76 -55.58
C LYS A 43 -49.24 8.56 -54.97
N ASP A 44 -48.12 8.14 -55.54
CA ASP A 44 -47.37 6.99 -55.03
C ASP A 44 -46.67 7.30 -53.71
N ALA A 45 -46.18 8.52 -53.50
CA ALA A 45 -45.70 8.99 -52.20
C ALA A 45 -46.81 8.95 -51.15
N LEU A 46 -47.98 9.53 -51.44
CA LEU A 46 -49.14 9.51 -50.55
C LEU A 46 -49.61 8.09 -50.20
N LYS A 47 -49.58 7.16 -51.16
CA LYS A 47 -49.91 5.75 -50.90
C LYS A 47 -48.93 5.08 -49.95
N LYS A 48 -47.63 5.39 -50.07
CA LYS A 48 -46.60 4.87 -49.16
C LYS A 48 -46.82 5.40 -47.74
N ASP A 49 -47.07 6.69 -47.59
CA ASP A 49 -47.34 7.33 -46.30
C ASP A 49 -48.60 6.74 -45.64
N LEU A 50 -49.65 6.47 -46.43
CA LEU A 50 -50.88 5.82 -45.95
C LEU A 50 -50.62 4.39 -45.45
N HIS A 51 -49.77 3.64 -46.15
CA HIS A 51 -49.40 2.28 -45.75
C HIS A 51 -48.59 2.27 -44.45
N GLU A 52 -47.66 3.21 -44.30
CA GLU A 52 -46.85 3.36 -43.09
C GLU A 52 -47.68 3.79 -41.88
N MET A 53 -48.58 4.77 -42.05
CA MET A 53 -49.54 5.16 -41.02
C MET A 53 -50.46 3.99 -40.64
N ARG A 54 -50.97 3.23 -41.60
CA ARG A 54 -51.82 2.07 -41.33
C ARG A 54 -51.10 1.00 -40.50
N ARG A 55 -49.80 0.78 -40.75
CA ARG A 55 -48.98 -0.15 -39.99
C ARG A 55 -48.71 0.33 -38.55
N SER A 56 -48.63 1.65 -38.35
CA SER A 56 -48.50 2.26 -37.01
C SER A 56 -49.80 2.18 -36.20
N VAL A 57 -50.95 2.23 -36.88
CA VAL A 57 -52.31 2.23 -36.31
C VAL A 57 -52.89 0.83 -36.12
N GLU A 58 -52.20 -0.26 -36.51
CA GLU A 58 -52.63 -1.61 -36.14
C GLU A 58 -52.62 -1.77 -34.60
N ASP A 59 -53.78 -1.51 -34.00
CA ASP A 59 -54.09 -1.36 -32.56
C ASP A 59 -53.51 -2.47 -31.67
N SER A 60 -53.18 -3.63 -32.25
CA SER A 60 -52.64 -4.79 -31.55
C SER A 60 -51.26 -4.58 -30.90
N HIS A 61 -50.45 -3.63 -31.35
CA HIS A 61 -49.09 -3.42 -30.81
C HIS A 61 -49.05 -2.50 -29.59
N LEU A 62 -49.92 -1.48 -29.53
CA LEU A 62 -49.98 -0.56 -28.40
C LEU A 62 -50.63 -1.20 -27.16
N GLU A 63 -51.71 -1.96 -27.33
CA GLU A 63 -52.37 -2.67 -26.24
C GLU A 63 -51.48 -3.75 -25.61
N LYS A 64 -50.62 -4.42 -26.40
CA LYS A 64 -49.63 -5.40 -25.90
C LYS A 64 -48.48 -4.74 -25.14
N LYS A 65 -48.02 -3.57 -25.57
CA LYS A 65 -46.87 -2.87 -24.98
C LYS A 65 -47.21 -2.16 -23.68
N HIS A 66 -48.46 -1.69 -23.54
CA HIS A 66 -48.89 -0.85 -22.44
C HIS A 66 -50.15 -1.42 -21.78
N LYS A 67 -49.93 -2.26 -20.76
CA LYS A 67 -51.01 -2.97 -20.04
C LYS A 67 -52.11 -2.05 -19.48
N TRP A 68 -51.74 -0.85 -19.03
CA TRP A 68 -52.66 0.16 -18.50
C TRP A 68 -53.74 0.60 -19.49
N ILE A 69 -53.46 0.50 -20.80
CA ILE A 69 -54.42 0.86 -21.85
C ILE A 69 -55.65 -0.04 -21.80
N SER A 70 -55.49 -1.34 -21.50
CA SER A 70 -56.62 -2.28 -21.39
C SER A 70 -57.47 -2.00 -20.16
N ASP A 71 -56.83 -1.64 -19.04
CA ASP A 71 -57.49 -1.36 -17.76
C ASP A 71 -58.30 -0.05 -17.83
N GLU A 72 -57.78 0.95 -18.54
CA GLU A 72 -58.37 2.30 -18.57
C GLU A 72 -59.16 2.60 -19.83
N LYS A 73 -59.20 1.68 -20.80
CA LYS A 73 -59.96 1.79 -22.08
C LYS A 73 -61.41 2.25 -21.88
N ARG A 74 -62.04 1.85 -20.77
CA ARG A 74 -63.43 2.18 -20.44
C ARG A 74 -63.67 3.67 -20.17
N HIS A 75 -62.61 4.41 -19.85
CA HIS A 75 -62.65 5.82 -19.50
C HIS A 75 -62.28 6.75 -20.66
N PHE A 76 -61.76 6.22 -21.77
CA PHE A 76 -61.34 7.04 -22.91
C PHE A 76 -62.52 7.75 -23.56
N GLY A 77 -62.38 9.06 -23.80
CA GLY A 77 -63.40 9.88 -24.49
C GLY A 77 -64.66 10.17 -23.67
N ARG A 78 -64.70 9.82 -22.38
CA ARG A 78 -65.82 10.18 -21.49
C ARG A 78 -65.63 11.58 -20.93
N THR A 79 -66.65 12.42 -21.06
CA THR A 79 -66.63 13.78 -20.52
C THR A 79 -66.51 13.76 -18.99
N GLY A 80 -65.62 14.58 -18.45
CA GLY A 80 -65.32 14.63 -17.01
C GLY A 80 -64.35 13.55 -16.48
N THR A 81 -63.70 12.79 -17.37
CA THR A 81 -62.59 11.90 -17.01
C THR A 81 -61.23 12.51 -17.41
N ALA A 82 -60.13 11.95 -16.88
CA ALA A 82 -58.77 12.36 -17.26
C ALA A 82 -58.44 12.11 -18.75
N TYR A 83 -59.32 11.42 -19.47
CA TYR A 83 -59.20 11.06 -20.89
C TYR A 83 -60.24 11.76 -21.77
N ASP A 84 -60.74 12.91 -21.32
CA ASP A 84 -61.61 13.79 -22.10
C ASP A 84 -60.77 14.65 -23.06
N PHE A 85 -60.65 14.19 -24.30
CA PHE A 85 -59.90 14.89 -25.36
C PHE A 85 -60.77 15.79 -26.24
N THR A 86 -62.05 15.99 -25.90
CA THR A 86 -63.01 16.73 -26.75
C THR A 86 -62.57 18.17 -27.05
N ASN A 87 -61.84 18.80 -26.13
CA ASN A 87 -61.27 20.16 -26.25
C ASN A 87 -59.73 20.18 -26.36
N TYR A 88 -59.10 19.03 -26.60
CA TYR A 88 -57.64 18.87 -26.60
C TYR A 88 -57.08 18.95 -28.03
N THR A 89 -56.32 20.01 -28.30
CA THR A 89 -55.68 20.23 -29.60
C THR A 89 -54.26 19.67 -29.60
N ILE A 90 -53.78 19.19 -30.75
CA ILE A 90 -52.42 18.64 -30.90
C ILE A 90 -51.35 19.67 -30.47
N GLU A 91 -51.55 20.96 -30.76
CA GLU A 91 -50.66 22.04 -30.31
C GLU A 91 -50.57 22.14 -28.77
N LYS A 92 -51.70 21.98 -28.05
CA LYS A 92 -51.70 22.01 -26.58
C LYS A 92 -50.91 20.84 -26.00
N GLY A 93 -51.06 19.65 -26.58
CA GLY A 93 -50.31 18.47 -26.15
C GLY A 93 -48.81 18.55 -26.45
N LYS A 94 -48.42 19.15 -27.57
CA LYS A 94 -47.00 19.43 -27.86
C LYS A 94 -46.41 20.40 -26.83
N HIS A 95 -47.11 21.50 -26.54
CA HIS A 95 -46.67 22.48 -25.55
C HIS A 95 -46.54 21.85 -24.15
N GLU A 96 -47.54 21.08 -23.72
CA GLU A 96 -47.52 20.41 -22.41
C GLU A 96 -46.38 19.37 -22.31
N LEU A 97 -46.11 18.63 -23.39
CA LEU A 97 -45.00 17.69 -23.45
C LEU A 97 -43.65 18.41 -23.36
N GLU A 98 -43.50 19.52 -24.09
CA GLU A 98 -42.27 20.33 -24.08
C GLU A 98 -42.02 20.95 -22.70
N GLU A 99 -43.07 21.44 -22.03
CA GLU A 99 -43.01 21.93 -20.66
C GLU A 99 -42.59 20.81 -19.68
N ARG A 100 -43.21 19.62 -19.78
CA ARG A 100 -42.88 18.47 -18.92
C ARG A 100 -41.46 17.97 -19.14
N LEU A 101 -40.98 17.93 -20.39
CA LEU A 101 -39.60 17.55 -20.72
C LEU A 101 -38.60 18.56 -20.19
N SER A 102 -38.88 19.85 -20.34
CA SER A 102 -38.06 20.94 -19.80
C SER A 102 -37.97 20.86 -18.28
N ARG A 103 -39.11 20.63 -17.61
CA ARG A 103 -39.18 20.42 -16.16
C ARG A 103 -38.39 19.19 -15.71
N LYS A 104 -38.50 18.07 -16.43
CA LYS A 104 -37.72 16.86 -16.15
C LYS A 104 -36.22 17.13 -16.24
N GLN A 105 -35.75 17.77 -17.32
CA GLN A 105 -34.33 18.10 -17.50
C GLN A 105 -33.83 19.04 -16.40
N TYR A 106 -34.63 20.04 -16.02
CA TYR A 106 -34.29 20.94 -14.92
C TYR A 106 -34.10 20.16 -13.61
N LEU A 107 -35.07 19.32 -13.24
CA LEU A 107 -35.01 18.50 -12.04
C LEU A 107 -33.81 17.53 -12.06
N GLU A 108 -33.54 16.87 -13.18
CA GLU A 108 -32.39 15.97 -13.33
C GLU A 108 -31.06 16.70 -13.08
N ARG A 109 -30.91 17.91 -13.65
CA ARG A 109 -29.71 18.74 -13.41
C ARG A 109 -29.59 19.13 -11.95
N THR A 110 -30.66 19.64 -11.33
CA THR A 110 -30.64 20.06 -9.92
C THR A 110 -30.33 18.89 -8.98
N ILE A 111 -30.92 17.71 -9.22
CA ILE A 111 -30.66 16.52 -8.41
C ILE A 111 -29.20 16.07 -8.56
N ASN A 112 -28.67 16.04 -9.78
CA ASN A 112 -27.28 15.65 -10.02
C ASN A 112 -26.29 16.66 -9.37
N CYS A 113 -26.51 17.96 -9.53
CA CYS A 113 -25.72 18.99 -8.86
C CYS A 113 -25.72 18.79 -7.34
N ARG A 114 -26.90 18.58 -6.73
CA ARG A 114 -27.02 18.34 -5.29
C ARG A 114 -26.30 17.07 -4.84
N GLN A 115 -26.36 15.99 -5.63
CA GLN A 115 -25.63 14.76 -5.33
C GLN A 115 -24.10 14.96 -5.40
N LEU A 116 -23.62 15.73 -6.36
CA LEU A 116 -22.21 16.07 -6.49
C LEU A 116 -21.73 16.96 -5.34
N GLU A 117 -22.54 17.92 -4.90
CA GLU A 117 -22.26 18.76 -3.74
C GLU A 117 -22.13 17.92 -2.46
N LEU A 118 -23.07 17.01 -2.19
CA LEU A 118 -23.01 16.11 -1.05
C LEU A 118 -21.76 15.21 -1.07
N LYS A 119 -21.38 14.71 -2.26
CA LYS A 119 -20.14 13.92 -2.43
C LYS A 119 -18.91 14.77 -2.15
N LYS A 120 -18.89 16.02 -2.62
CA LYS A 120 -17.79 16.96 -2.39
C LYS A 120 -17.64 17.27 -0.89
N GLU A 121 -18.73 17.59 -0.22
CA GLU A 121 -18.74 17.86 1.23
C GLU A 121 -18.23 16.65 2.03
N LYS A 122 -18.69 15.44 1.66
CA LYS A 122 -18.18 14.21 2.28
C LYS A 122 -16.68 14.03 2.07
N LEU A 123 -16.18 14.24 0.84
CA LEU A 123 -14.75 14.13 0.55
C LEU A 123 -13.92 15.19 1.31
N GLU A 124 -14.44 16.40 1.48
CA GLU A 124 -13.79 17.45 2.26
C GLU A 124 -13.74 17.08 3.75
N SER A 125 -14.82 16.53 4.30
CA SER A 125 -14.87 16.01 5.67
C SER A 125 -13.93 14.82 5.89
N ASP A 126 -13.90 13.86 4.96
CA ASP A 126 -13.02 12.70 5.00
C ASP A 126 -11.55 13.15 4.93
N LYS A 127 -11.21 14.11 4.06
CA LYS A 127 -9.88 14.71 3.98
C LYS A 127 -9.45 15.34 5.31
N ALA A 128 -10.34 16.12 5.93
CA ALA A 128 -10.05 16.76 7.22
C ALA A 128 -9.79 15.71 8.32
N THR A 129 -10.61 14.65 8.34
CA THR A 129 -10.47 13.54 9.29
C THR A 129 -9.15 12.78 9.09
N LEU A 130 -8.76 12.50 7.85
CA LEU A 130 -7.48 11.86 7.52
C LEU A 130 -6.30 12.74 7.95
N MET A 131 -6.34 14.04 7.68
CA MET A 131 -5.30 14.97 8.12
C MET A 131 -5.16 15.00 9.65
N GLN A 132 -6.29 15.04 10.38
CA GLN A 132 -6.27 14.96 11.84
C GLN A 132 -5.67 13.63 12.34
N THR A 133 -6.02 12.52 11.69
CA THR A 133 -5.52 11.19 12.02
C THR A 133 -4.01 11.10 11.83
N ILE A 134 -3.48 11.66 10.74
CA ILE A 134 -2.03 11.73 10.48
C ILE A 134 -1.32 12.47 11.61
N VAL A 135 -1.82 13.64 12.01
CA VAL A 135 -1.24 14.43 13.11
C VAL A 135 -1.27 13.65 14.43
N GLN A 136 -2.35 12.92 14.71
CA GLN A 136 -2.44 12.09 15.91
C GLN A 136 -1.45 10.92 15.89
N LEU A 137 -1.28 10.27 14.74
CA LEU A 137 -0.32 9.18 14.57
C LEU A 137 1.12 9.67 14.71
N ASP A 138 1.46 10.83 14.15
CA ASP A 138 2.79 11.42 14.29
C ASP A 138 3.13 11.75 15.75
N ARG A 139 2.19 12.33 16.51
CA ARG A 139 2.35 12.55 17.95
C ARG A 139 2.54 11.25 18.72
N LYS A 140 1.80 10.20 18.35
CA LYS A 140 1.94 8.88 18.99
C LYS A 140 3.29 8.25 18.67
N LYS A 141 3.74 8.34 17.42
CA LYS A 141 5.06 7.88 16.96
C LYS A 141 6.18 8.55 17.73
N GLU A 142 6.16 9.88 17.82
CA GLU A 142 7.12 10.67 18.59
C GLU A 142 7.19 10.25 20.05
N LYS A 143 6.02 10.11 20.69
CA LYS A 143 5.93 9.70 22.10
C LYS A 143 6.51 8.31 22.34
N GLU A 144 6.20 7.34 21.47
CA GLU A 144 6.71 5.97 21.62
C GLU A 144 8.22 5.89 21.33
N ILE A 145 8.73 6.65 20.36
CA ILE A 145 10.17 6.71 20.10
C ILE A 145 10.92 7.34 21.27
N PHE A 146 10.40 8.42 21.87
CA PHE A 146 11.03 9.05 23.03
C PHE A 146 11.08 8.11 24.23
N LYS A 147 9.97 7.41 24.53
CA LYS A 147 9.94 6.37 25.57
C LYS A 147 10.94 5.24 25.29
N ALA A 148 11.04 4.80 24.04
CA ALA A 148 11.97 3.76 23.64
C ALA A 148 13.43 4.21 23.81
N HIS A 149 13.76 5.42 23.36
CA HIS A 149 15.07 6.02 23.53
C HIS A 149 15.45 6.13 25.01
N GLU A 150 14.56 6.66 25.87
CA GLU A 150 14.84 6.79 27.30
C GLU A 150 15.10 5.43 27.97
N LYS A 151 14.25 4.44 27.69
CA LYS A 151 14.38 3.09 28.27
C LYS A 151 15.65 2.39 27.78
N VAL A 152 15.91 2.41 26.46
CA VAL A 152 17.12 1.80 25.87
C VAL A 152 18.37 2.51 26.36
N ASN A 153 18.38 3.84 26.46
CA ASN A 153 19.53 4.61 26.95
C ASN A 153 19.88 4.26 28.40
N ARG A 154 18.88 4.15 29.27
CA ARG A 154 19.08 3.72 30.66
C ARG A 154 19.62 2.31 30.75
N ASP A 155 19.00 1.36 30.02
CA ASP A 155 19.40 -0.04 30.05
C ASP A 155 20.80 -0.24 29.43
N PHE A 156 21.12 0.52 28.38
CA PHE A 156 22.44 0.53 27.74
C PHE A 156 23.54 0.98 28.70
N GLY A 157 23.35 2.09 29.39
CA GLY A 157 24.30 2.56 30.41
C GLY A 157 24.51 1.52 31.52
N ASN A 158 23.43 0.95 32.05
CA ASN A 158 23.49 -0.05 33.12
C ASN A 158 24.22 -1.33 32.69
N ILE A 159 23.92 -1.86 31.50
CA ILE A 159 24.56 -3.07 30.97
C ILE A 159 26.04 -2.80 30.71
N PHE A 160 26.38 -1.66 30.12
CA PHE A 160 27.77 -1.32 29.82
C PHE A 160 28.62 -1.15 31.08
N SER A 161 28.11 -0.45 32.11
CA SER A 161 28.79 -0.31 33.41
C SER A 161 28.96 -1.64 34.16
N THR A 162 28.06 -2.61 33.94
CA THR A 162 28.16 -3.95 34.53
C THR A 162 29.22 -4.80 33.81
N LEU A 163 29.33 -4.67 32.48
CA LEU A 163 30.34 -5.38 31.70
C LEU A 163 31.76 -4.83 31.94
N LEU A 164 31.87 -3.50 32.07
CA LEU A 164 33.12 -2.79 32.32
C LEU A 164 32.95 -1.82 33.50
N PRO A 165 33.38 -2.21 34.72
CA PRO A 165 33.35 -1.33 35.89
C PRO A 165 34.11 -0.02 35.64
N GLY A 166 33.55 1.10 36.09
CA GLY A 166 34.15 2.43 35.92
C GLY A 166 33.94 3.07 34.52
N THR A 167 33.04 2.50 33.73
CA THR A 167 32.64 3.04 32.43
C THR A 167 31.15 3.36 32.37
N THR A 168 30.78 4.30 31.51
CA THR A 168 29.38 4.71 31.29
C THR A 168 29.14 4.89 29.80
N ALA A 169 27.95 4.57 29.32
CA ALA A 169 27.57 4.81 27.94
C ALA A 169 26.18 5.45 27.83
N LYS A 170 25.96 6.25 26.79
CA LYS A 170 24.70 6.90 26.50
C LYS A 170 24.48 7.08 25.00
N LEU A 171 23.22 7.21 24.62
CA LEU A 171 22.73 7.55 23.29
C LEU A 171 22.27 9.00 23.29
N GLU A 172 22.96 9.86 22.57
CA GLU A 172 22.60 11.28 22.44
C GLU A 172 22.35 11.65 20.98
N PRO A 173 21.42 12.58 20.70
CA PRO A 173 21.30 13.16 19.37
C PRO A 173 22.62 13.85 18.96
N PRO A 174 23.00 13.80 17.67
CA PRO A 174 24.18 14.49 17.17
C PRO A 174 24.06 16.01 17.37
N PRO A 175 25.19 16.74 17.44
CA PRO A 175 25.17 18.19 17.59
C PRO A 175 24.41 18.85 16.43
N GLY A 176 23.40 19.65 16.76
CA GLY A 176 22.52 20.30 15.79
C GLY A 176 21.20 19.55 15.50
N ALA A 177 21.02 18.34 16.05
CA ALA A 177 19.74 17.64 15.97
C ALA A 177 18.76 18.08 17.07
N SER A 178 17.51 18.36 16.69
CA SER A 178 16.47 18.82 17.62
C SER A 178 15.79 17.68 18.39
N SER A 179 15.93 16.43 17.93
CA SER A 179 15.25 15.26 18.52
C SER A 179 15.97 13.95 18.16
N ALA A 180 15.75 12.91 18.97
CA ALA A 180 16.19 11.53 18.73
C ALA A 180 15.69 10.94 17.39
N LEU A 181 14.70 11.59 16.75
CA LEU A 181 14.20 11.21 15.42
C LEU A 181 15.20 11.46 14.28
N GLN A 182 16.10 12.43 14.44
CA GLN A 182 17.03 12.83 13.38
C GLN A 182 18.31 11.99 13.36
N GLY A 183 18.57 11.26 14.44
CA GLY A 183 19.75 10.41 14.59
C GLY A 183 20.14 10.26 16.05
N LEU A 184 20.93 9.23 16.34
CA LEU A 184 21.52 8.98 17.64
C LEU A 184 22.98 8.60 17.46
N GLU A 185 23.83 9.18 18.30
CA GLU A 185 25.24 8.86 18.42
C GLU A 185 25.50 8.13 19.74
N VAL A 186 26.40 7.17 19.70
CA VAL A 186 26.85 6.43 20.88
C VAL A 186 28.01 7.19 21.51
N LYS A 187 27.85 7.62 22.76
CA LYS A 187 28.94 8.19 23.55
C LYS A 187 29.31 7.28 24.69
N VAL A 188 30.61 7.11 24.90
CA VAL A 188 31.15 6.28 25.97
C VAL A 188 32.12 7.09 26.82
N ALA A 189 32.14 6.80 28.12
CA ALA A 189 33.04 7.39 29.08
C ALA A 189 33.85 6.28 29.77
N PHE A 190 35.16 6.50 29.85
CA PHE A 190 36.09 5.66 30.60
C PHE A 190 36.70 6.50 31.72
N SER A 191 36.62 6.02 32.97
CA SER A 191 37.15 6.76 34.13
C SER A 191 36.67 8.22 34.18
N ASN A 192 35.37 8.43 33.94
CA ASN A 192 34.71 9.73 33.84
C ASN A 192 35.17 10.67 32.70
N LYS A 193 35.94 10.18 31.73
CA LYS A 193 36.30 10.94 30.52
C LYS A 193 35.49 10.47 29.32
N TRP A 194 34.63 11.36 28.80
CA TRP A 194 33.85 11.12 27.59
C TRP A 194 34.74 11.10 26.34
N LYS A 195 34.45 10.17 25.43
CA LYS A 195 35.12 10.05 24.13
C LYS A 195 34.19 10.55 23.04
N ASP A 196 34.69 11.43 22.18
CA ASP A 196 33.93 12.01 21.08
C ASP A 196 33.86 11.08 19.86
N SER A 197 34.85 10.20 19.68
CA SER A 197 34.90 9.24 18.58
C SER A 197 35.05 7.80 19.05
N LEU A 198 34.20 6.90 18.54
CA LEU A 198 34.35 5.45 18.74
C LEU A 198 35.64 4.91 18.11
N GLY A 199 36.28 5.66 17.20
CA GLY A 199 37.55 5.28 16.57
C GLY A 199 38.72 5.22 17.56
N GLU A 200 38.62 5.91 18.70
CA GLU A 200 39.65 5.90 19.75
C GLU A 200 39.65 4.63 20.62
N LEU A 201 38.65 3.77 20.45
CA LEU A 201 38.44 2.60 21.29
C LEU A 201 39.18 1.38 20.72
N SER A 202 39.66 0.52 21.62
CA SER A 202 40.24 -0.77 21.21
C SER A 202 39.20 -1.64 20.49
N GLY A 203 39.63 -2.59 19.67
CA GLY A 203 38.72 -3.51 18.96
C GLY A 203 37.80 -4.28 19.91
N GLY A 204 38.32 -4.74 21.05
CA GLY A 204 37.54 -5.41 22.09
C GLY A 204 36.53 -4.47 22.77
N GLN A 205 36.92 -3.23 23.06
CA GLN A 205 36.03 -2.22 23.64
C GLN A 205 34.87 -1.88 22.70
N ARG A 206 35.14 -1.68 21.40
CA ARG A 206 34.07 -1.45 20.41
C ARG A 206 33.09 -2.61 20.34
N SER A 207 33.60 -3.84 20.43
CA SER A 207 32.77 -5.05 20.45
C SER A 207 31.88 -5.10 21.69
N LEU A 208 32.40 -4.73 22.87
CA LEU A 208 31.61 -4.64 24.10
C LEU A 208 30.54 -3.55 24.06
N VAL A 209 30.86 -2.39 23.49
CA VAL A 209 29.88 -1.30 23.30
C VAL A 209 28.73 -1.78 22.40
N ALA A 210 29.05 -2.42 21.27
CA ALA A 210 28.04 -2.96 20.37
C ALA A 210 27.18 -4.06 21.04
N LEU A 211 27.81 -5.00 21.74
CA LEU A 211 27.12 -6.06 22.46
C LEU A 211 26.17 -5.48 23.53
N SER A 212 26.63 -4.49 24.28
CA SER A 212 25.82 -3.80 25.30
C SER A 212 24.59 -3.13 24.70
N LEU A 213 24.75 -2.49 23.54
CA LEU A 213 23.65 -1.85 22.84
C LEU A 213 22.62 -2.88 22.33
N VAL A 214 23.10 -3.98 21.75
CA VAL A 214 22.23 -5.08 21.30
C VAL A 214 21.43 -5.64 22.48
N LEU A 215 22.09 -5.95 23.60
CA LEU A 215 21.43 -6.47 24.79
C LEU A 215 20.42 -5.47 25.38
N ALA A 216 20.72 -4.17 25.40
CA ALA A 216 19.78 -3.15 25.83
C ALA A 216 18.52 -3.12 24.95
N MET A 217 18.68 -3.30 23.64
CA MET A 217 17.54 -3.43 22.70
C MET A 217 16.73 -4.71 22.95
N LEU A 218 17.38 -5.84 23.24
CA LEU A 218 16.69 -7.09 23.57
C LEU A 218 15.91 -6.97 24.89
N LYS A 219 16.44 -6.23 25.88
CA LYS A 219 15.76 -5.96 27.16
C LYS A 219 14.55 -5.04 27.00
N PHE A 220 14.57 -4.13 26.03
CA PHE A 220 13.44 -3.24 25.77
C PHE A 220 12.17 -4.01 25.42
N LYS A 221 12.30 -5.05 24.59
CA LYS A 221 11.22 -5.96 24.19
C LYS A 221 11.68 -7.42 24.42
N PRO A 222 11.48 -7.96 25.64
CA PRO A 222 11.98 -9.27 26.00
C PRO A 222 11.34 -10.37 25.13
N ALA A 223 12.14 -11.35 24.75
CA ALA A 223 11.72 -12.55 24.02
C ALA A 223 11.85 -13.76 24.96
N PRO A 224 11.07 -14.83 24.72
CA PRO A 224 11.13 -16.03 25.56
C PRO A 224 12.47 -16.76 25.44
N ILE A 225 13.09 -16.75 24.25
CA ILE A 225 14.35 -17.46 23.98
C ILE A 225 15.29 -16.56 23.16
N TYR A 226 16.56 -16.54 23.55
CA TYR A 226 17.66 -15.91 22.82
C TYR A 226 18.74 -16.93 22.44
N ILE A 227 19.28 -16.81 21.24
CA ILE A 227 20.38 -17.66 20.74
C ILE A 227 21.55 -16.74 20.36
N LEU A 228 22.70 -16.95 20.99
CA LEU A 228 23.92 -16.16 20.80
C LEU A 228 25.05 -17.10 20.33
N ASP A 229 25.50 -16.95 19.09
CA ASP A 229 26.55 -17.81 18.51
C ASP A 229 27.88 -17.05 18.42
N GLU A 230 28.92 -17.56 19.10
CA GLU A 230 30.31 -17.04 19.13
C GLU A 230 30.42 -15.52 19.39
N VAL A 231 29.49 -14.95 20.17
CA VAL A 231 29.46 -13.52 20.51
C VAL A 231 30.69 -13.04 21.28
N ASP A 232 31.46 -13.98 21.82
CA ASP A 232 32.65 -13.76 22.61
C ASP A 232 33.95 -13.87 21.82
N ALA A 233 33.90 -14.16 20.50
CA ALA A 233 35.08 -14.38 19.67
C ALA A 233 36.12 -13.24 19.79
N ALA A 234 35.65 -11.98 19.77
CA ALA A 234 36.47 -10.77 19.82
C ALA A 234 36.78 -10.25 21.25
N LEU A 235 36.40 -11.00 22.29
CA LEU A 235 36.47 -10.52 23.69
C LEU A 235 37.54 -11.23 24.53
N ASP A 236 38.23 -10.51 25.41
CA ASP A 236 39.21 -11.12 26.32
C ASP A 236 38.55 -11.95 27.42
N LEU A 237 39.30 -12.88 28.02
CA LEU A 237 38.80 -13.82 29.03
C LEU A 237 38.20 -13.12 30.28
N SER A 238 38.75 -11.99 30.69
CA SER A 238 38.21 -11.19 31.80
C SER A 238 36.83 -10.59 31.49
N HIS A 239 36.57 -10.27 30.23
CA HIS A 239 35.29 -9.70 29.79
C HIS A 239 34.21 -10.77 29.58
N THR A 240 34.58 -11.98 29.16
CA THR A 240 33.62 -13.08 28.95
C THR A 240 33.00 -13.57 30.25
N GLN A 241 33.74 -13.56 31.36
CA GLN A 241 33.20 -13.90 32.68
C GLN A 241 32.08 -12.94 33.12
N ASN A 242 32.25 -11.64 32.89
CA ASN A 242 31.27 -10.62 33.25
C ASN A 242 29.98 -10.73 32.42
N ILE A 243 30.07 -11.19 31.17
CA ILE A 243 28.90 -11.35 30.28
C ILE A 243 27.93 -12.39 30.86
N GLY A 244 28.43 -13.56 31.27
CA GLY A 244 27.57 -14.61 31.84
C GLY A 244 26.80 -14.13 33.09
N ALA A 245 27.50 -13.43 33.99
CA ALA A 245 26.89 -12.86 35.19
C ALA A 245 25.86 -11.76 34.87
N MET A 246 26.16 -10.91 33.89
CA MET A 246 25.27 -9.84 33.44
C MET A 246 23.99 -10.42 32.81
N ILE A 247 24.09 -11.42 31.92
CA ILE A 247 22.91 -12.05 31.30
C ILE A 247 22.01 -12.64 32.40
N LYS A 248 22.59 -13.37 33.35
CA LYS A 248 21.86 -13.96 34.51
C LYS A 248 21.17 -12.91 35.38
N THR A 249 21.77 -11.73 35.54
CA THR A 249 21.23 -10.67 36.38
C THR A 249 20.13 -9.86 35.67
N HIS A 250 20.33 -9.54 34.40
CA HIS A 250 19.48 -8.62 33.66
C HIS A 250 18.32 -9.28 32.92
N PHE A 251 18.39 -10.58 32.63
CA PHE A 251 17.38 -11.34 31.89
C PHE A 251 16.89 -12.55 32.69
N LYS A 252 16.07 -12.30 33.71
CA LYS A 252 15.52 -13.35 34.59
C LYS A 252 14.30 -14.08 34.02
N GLU A 253 13.69 -13.53 32.98
CA GLU A 253 12.42 -14.00 32.40
C GLU A 253 12.62 -14.62 31.00
N SER A 254 13.87 -14.84 30.59
CA SER A 254 14.22 -15.25 29.23
C SER A 254 15.29 -16.34 29.24
N GLN A 255 15.14 -17.33 28.36
CA GLN A 255 16.09 -18.41 28.20
C GLN A 255 17.22 -18.02 27.24
N PHE A 256 18.47 -18.38 27.56
CA PHE A 256 19.64 -18.11 26.72
C PHE A 256 20.33 -19.40 26.27
N ILE A 257 20.47 -19.55 24.96
CA ILE A 257 21.31 -20.57 24.33
C ILE A 257 22.53 -19.85 23.78
N ILE A 258 23.70 -20.13 24.33
CA ILE A 258 24.96 -19.50 23.96
C ILE A 258 25.87 -20.55 23.35
N VAL A 259 26.43 -20.30 22.18
CA VAL A 259 27.51 -21.12 21.61
C VAL A 259 28.80 -20.36 21.84
N SER A 260 29.77 -20.98 22.49
CA SER A 260 31.04 -20.32 22.79
C SER A 260 32.17 -21.33 22.91
N LEU A 261 33.37 -20.87 22.57
CA LEU A 261 34.62 -21.63 22.72
C LEU A 261 35.37 -21.26 24.01
N LYS A 262 34.98 -20.19 24.73
CA LYS A 262 35.73 -19.66 25.88
C LYS A 262 35.14 -20.14 27.19
N ASP A 263 35.99 -20.70 28.04
CA ASP A 263 35.56 -21.27 29.32
C ASP A 263 34.90 -20.24 30.26
N GLY A 264 35.25 -18.95 30.13
CA GLY A 264 34.65 -17.86 30.92
C GLY A 264 33.13 -17.71 30.79
N MET A 265 32.53 -18.11 29.65
CA MET A 265 31.08 -18.08 29.45
C MET A 265 30.35 -19.24 30.14
N PHE A 266 31.04 -20.36 30.39
CA PHE A 266 30.43 -21.60 30.87
C PHE A 266 30.20 -21.59 32.39
N ASN A 267 31.00 -20.81 33.12
CA ASN A 267 30.98 -20.78 34.58
C ASN A 267 29.63 -20.35 35.17
N HIS A 268 28.84 -19.57 34.43
CA HIS A 268 27.54 -19.07 34.87
C HIS A 268 26.35 -19.83 34.28
N ALA A 269 26.60 -20.89 33.51
CA ALA A 269 25.56 -21.70 32.87
C ALA A 269 24.97 -22.72 33.85
N ASN A 270 23.65 -22.91 33.75
CA ASN A 270 22.91 -23.94 34.50
C ASN A 270 23.16 -25.34 33.92
N VAL A 271 23.24 -25.44 32.58
CA VAL A 271 23.43 -26.69 31.85
C VAL A 271 24.47 -26.49 30.75
N LEU A 272 25.39 -27.44 30.61
CA LEU A 272 26.41 -27.41 29.57
C LEU A 272 26.21 -28.57 28.59
N PHE A 273 26.22 -28.29 27.28
CA PHE A 273 26.10 -29.28 26.22
C PHE A 273 27.42 -29.39 25.44
N LYS A 274 28.22 -30.41 25.71
CA LYS A 274 29.47 -30.63 24.98
C LYS A 274 29.18 -31.42 23.71
N THR A 275 29.51 -30.88 22.55
CA THR A 275 29.45 -31.64 21.30
C THR A 275 30.82 -32.26 21.02
N ARG A 276 30.82 -33.48 20.48
CA ARG A 276 32.04 -34.20 20.09
C ARG A 276 31.78 -34.91 18.78
N PHE A 277 32.70 -34.74 17.84
CA PHE A 277 32.70 -35.51 16.60
C PHE A 277 33.55 -36.77 16.79
N VAL A 278 32.92 -37.95 16.73
CA VAL A 278 33.59 -39.26 16.85
C VAL A 278 33.10 -40.15 15.72
N ASP A 279 34.03 -40.78 15.00
CA ASP A 279 33.74 -41.77 13.95
C ASP A 279 32.70 -41.29 12.92
N GLY A 280 32.83 -40.06 12.45
CA GLY A 280 31.93 -39.49 11.44
C GLY A 280 30.55 -39.04 11.97
N THR A 281 30.30 -39.21 13.27
CA THR A 281 29.01 -38.89 13.91
C THR A 281 29.18 -37.79 14.98
N SER A 282 28.28 -36.81 14.97
CA SER A 282 28.21 -35.79 16.01
C SER A 282 27.44 -36.32 17.22
N THR A 283 28.12 -36.40 18.37
CA THR A 283 27.54 -36.80 19.66
C THR A 283 27.43 -35.59 20.58
N VAL A 284 26.41 -35.58 21.44
CA VAL A 284 26.15 -34.48 22.40
C VAL A 284 26.08 -35.06 23.81
N ILE A 285 26.84 -34.46 24.73
CA ILE A 285 26.87 -34.83 26.15
C ILE A 285 26.33 -33.67 26.96
N ARG A 286 25.32 -33.94 27.78
CA ARG A 286 24.74 -32.96 28.72
C ARG A 286 25.40 -33.08 30.09
N THR A 287 25.74 -31.95 30.71
CA THR A 287 26.27 -31.85 32.07
C THR A 287 25.47 -30.81 32.84
N GLU A 288 24.88 -31.19 33.98
CA GLU A 288 24.18 -30.27 34.87
C GLU A 288 25.15 -29.65 35.88
N ASN A 289 25.01 -28.36 36.13
CA ASN A 289 25.81 -27.63 37.10
C ASN A 289 25.02 -27.50 38.41
N ARG A 290 25.08 -28.52 39.28
CA ARG A 290 24.29 -28.55 40.55
C ARG A 290 24.93 -27.80 41.71
N ASP A 291 26.25 -27.63 41.68
CA ASP A 291 27.01 -26.85 42.66
C ASP A 291 27.80 -25.79 41.90
N GLN A 292 27.64 -24.51 42.24
CA GLN A 292 28.45 -23.42 41.70
C GLN A 292 29.91 -23.87 41.69
N TRP A 293 30.56 -23.88 40.53
CA TRP A 293 31.95 -24.30 40.33
C TRP A 293 32.81 -23.97 41.55
N VAL A 294 33.02 -24.96 42.42
CA VAL A 294 34.00 -24.85 43.50
C VAL A 294 35.33 -24.79 42.79
N ILE A 295 35.93 -23.62 42.77
CA ILE A 295 37.34 -23.47 42.42
C ILE A 295 38.08 -24.21 43.52
N GLU A 296 38.44 -25.47 43.28
CA GLU A 296 39.45 -26.13 44.10
C GLU A 296 40.77 -25.38 43.87
N ASN A 297 41.17 -24.64 44.92
CA ASN A 297 42.39 -23.84 45.10
C ASN A 297 42.37 -22.42 44.48
N PRO A 298 42.05 -21.38 45.27
CA PRO A 298 42.51 -20.03 44.95
C PRO A 298 44.04 -20.01 45.11
N GLN A 299 44.78 -19.82 44.02
CA GLN A 299 46.21 -19.53 44.15
C GLN A 299 46.37 -18.15 44.82
N ILE A 300 46.83 -18.20 46.07
CA ILE A 300 47.43 -17.07 46.76
C ILE A 300 48.63 -16.65 45.90
N ILE A 301 48.72 -15.36 45.57
CA ILE A 301 49.91 -14.78 44.95
C ILE A 301 50.75 -14.19 46.09
N PRO A 302 51.88 -14.81 46.47
CA PRO A 302 52.94 -14.10 47.13
C PRO A 302 54.08 -13.79 46.14
N ASP A 303 54.68 -12.65 46.39
CA ASP A 303 55.76 -11.97 45.68
C ASP A 303 56.89 -12.84 45.11
N LEU A 304 57.43 -12.34 44.00
CA LEU A 304 58.86 -12.25 43.68
C LEU A 304 59.78 -13.13 44.54
N GLU A 305 60.39 -14.16 43.93
CA GLU A 305 61.84 -14.35 43.95
C GLU A 305 62.28 -15.50 43.03
N LYS A 306 63.11 -15.12 42.05
CA LYS A 306 64.37 -15.75 41.62
C LYS A 306 64.40 -17.12 40.94
N GLU A 307 65.08 -17.06 39.80
CA GLU A 307 66.14 -17.95 39.32
C GLU A 307 65.75 -19.25 38.61
N ASN A 308 65.99 -19.20 37.28
CA ASN A 308 66.92 -20.06 36.53
C ASN A 308 66.78 -21.58 36.70
N ASP A 309 66.49 -22.30 35.62
CA ASP A 309 67.55 -22.73 34.69
C ASP A 309 67.00 -23.49 33.48
N ASP A 310 67.81 -23.45 32.43
CA ASP A 310 67.66 -24.05 31.11
C ASP A 310 67.23 -25.53 31.08
N VAL A 311 66.51 -25.93 30.02
CA VAL A 311 67.06 -26.70 28.89
C VAL A 311 65.92 -27.20 27.97
N SER A 312 66.23 -27.01 26.70
CA SER A 312 65.56 -27.26 25.43
C SER A 312 65.19 -28.71 25.03
N VAL A 313 64.26 -28.77 24.06
CA VAL A 313 64.08 -29.72 22.91
C VAL A 313 63.10 -30.91 23.04
N ALA A 314 61.88 -30.65 22.53
CA ALA A 314 61.10 -31.34 21.49
C ALA A 314 60.84 -32.87 21.50
N LYS A 315 59.54 -33.25 21.40
CA LYS A 315 58.89 -33.68 20.12
C LYS A 315 57.40 -34.06 20.29
N ARG A 316 56.56 -33.29 19.58
CA ARG A 316 55.55 -33.70 18.58
C ARG A 316 54.37 -34.60 19.02
N ALA A 317 53.16 -34.01 19.04
CA ALA A 317 51.95 -34.64 18.51
C ALA A 317 50.86 -33.62 18.08
N LYS A 318 50.68 -33.55 16.75
CA LYS A 318 49.45 -33.32 15.97
C LYS A 318 48.37 -32.35 16.51
N ARG A 319 48.40 -31.18 15.88
CA ARG A 319 47.30 -30.30 15.46
C ARG A 319 45.96 -31.04 15.20
N CYS A 320 44.96 -30.79 16.04
CA CYS A 320 43.53 -30.97 15.75
C CYS A 320 42.81 -29.66 16.12
N GLN A 321 41.99 -29.16 15.21
CA GLN A 321 41.21 -27.92 15.38
C GLN A 321 40.18 -28.04 16.53
N PRO A 322 39.77 -26.92 17.16
CA PRO A 322 39.16 -26.96 18.48
C PRO A 322 37.69 -27.37 18.41
N SER A 323 37.32 -28.20 19.37
CA SER A 323 35.95 -28.61 19.72
C SER A 323 35.04 -27.41 19.97
N GLN A 324 33.95 -27.28 19.22
CA GLN A 324 32.85 -26.38 19.58
C GLN A 324 32.10 -26.93 20.79
N LYS A 325 31.73 -26.06 21.73
CA LYS A 325 30.95 -26.39 22.93
C LYS A 325 29.65 -25.57 22.88
N LEU A 326 28.52 -26.23 23.10
CA LEU A 326 27.20 -25.61 23.17
C LEU A 326 26.87 -25.32 24.66
N VAL A 327 26.48 -24.10 24.98
CA VAL A 327 26.32 -23.63 26.36
C VAL A 327 24.89 -23.14 26.54
N THR A 328 24.06 -23.87 27.24
CA THR A 328 22.71 -23.37 27.57
C THR A 328 22.75 -22.69 28.92
N VAL A 329 22.69 -21.36 28.92
CA VAL A 329 22.49 -20.61 30.16
C VAL A 329 20.99 -20.56 30.41
N ASP A 330 20.49 -21.59 31.10
CA ASP A 330 19.07 -21.72 31.42
C ASP A 330 18.69 -20.82 32.61
N ILE A 331 18.44 -19.54 32.34
CA ILE A 331 18.05 -18.56 33.35
C ILE A 331 16.53 -18.61 33.48
N GLY A 332 16.03 -19.65 34.13
CA GLY A 332 14.60 -19.79 34.38
C GLY A 332 14.25 -21.02 35.20
N ASP A 333 14.19 -20.87 36.53
CA ASP A 333 13.39 -21.75 37.38
C ASP A 333 11.91 -21.44 37.12
N SER A 334 11.33 -21.93 36.04
CA SER A 334 9.87 -22.00 35.82
C SER A 334 9.56 -22.73 34.52
N PHE A 335 9.53 -24.07 34.57
CA PHE A 335 8.48 -24.88 33.95
C PHE A 335 8.33 -26.20 34.68
#